data_AF-A0A2E9JC45-F1
#
_entry.id   AF-A0A2E9JC45-F1
#
_cell.length_a   1.000
_cell.length_b   1.000
_cell.length_c   1.000
_cell.angle_alpha   90.00
_cell.angle_beta   90.00
_cell.angle_gamma   90.00
#
_symmetry.space_group_name_H-M   'P 1'
#
loop_
_entity.id
_entity.type
_entity.pdbx_description
1 polymer ?
#
loop_
_entity_poly.entity_id
_entity_poly.type
_entity_poly.pdbx_seq_one_letter_code
_entity_poly.pdbx_strand_id
1 'polypeptide(L)'
;LEEEEEGEDSDEGDESEDSDEGDESEDSDESSDSDDSSDSEESSDDDSTSEDSSSDESAEESEDLTSEFSSSEDVAEVASTADETTVTGTTTTVTEADQEITATTESGAAVDLTDGGSSAVTQPLAFALSGLTESGNSPSVETDTGGNLVGFQSGSSSTTDDATNGSTATTVSYAIGTASTFNAGNDSVTSVKWGRWSEGVAEQIVESSTSQLDLSGSSLHWILAPTEDLPTQEITGTASYVLVGNTDPTDNQGNIGVLGSADLMANFTTSTVTNHLQLGINNQVWTASGDGQITTRLFSGLYSTVAVDGSSGGTGSFAGAFTNFSSTTLPGGAGMTYDLSNGTININGAAVFNRSDD
;
A
#
# COMPACT_ATOMS: atom_id res chain seq x y z
N LEU A 1 52.00 -44.87 -25.48
CA LEU A 1 51.46 -46.13 -24.94
C LEU A 1 50.05 -45.76 -24.48
N GLU A 2 49.14 -45.38 -25.39
CA GLU A 2 48.35 -46.26 -26.30
C GLU A 2 47.62 -47.32 -25.44
N GLU A 3 46.30 -47.43 -25.40
CA GLU A 3 45.24 -47.53 -26.44
C GLU A 3 43.93 -46.91 -25.86
N GLU A 4 43.10 -46.13 -26.58
CA GLU A 4 42.13 -46.42 -27.68
C GLU A 4 40.79 -47.08 -27.27
N GLU A 5 39.76 -46.81 -28.09
CA GLU A 5 38.30 -47.07 -28.06
C GLU A 5 37.45 -45.89 -27.54
N GLU A 6 36.94 -44.97 -28.38
CA GLU A 6 36.02 -45.04 -29.56
C GLU A 6 34.57 -45.47 -29.24
N GLY A 7 33.62 -44.65 -29.71
CA GLY A 7 32.17 -44.89 -29.66
C GLY A 7 31.39 -43.64 -30.08
N GLU A 8 31.16 -43.53 -31.40
CA GLU A 8 30.55 -42.43 -32.17
C GLU A 8 29.00 -42.34 -32.12
N ASP A 9 28.54 -41.21 -32.67
CA ASP A 9 27.20 -40.66 -32.90
C ASP A 9 26.18 -41.46 -33.76
N SER A 10 24.91 -41.02 -33.69
CA SER A 10 23.84 -40.90 -34.73
C SER A 10 22.49 -41.13 -34.05
N ASP A 11 21.53 -40.21 -33.94
CA ASP A 11 20.84 -39.27 -34.85
C ASP A 11 19.85 -39.89 -35.85
N GLU A 12 18.68 -39.23 -35.86
CA GLU A 12 17.54 -39.25 -36.79
C GLU A 12 16.54 -40.43 -36.85
N GLY A 13 15.28 -40.08 -36.54
CA GLY A 13 14.17 -40.23 -37.49
C GLY A 13 13.25 -41.44 -37.32
N ASP A 14 12.01 -41.20 -36.89
CA ASP A 14 10.86 -41.85 -37.54
C ASP A 14 9.62 -40.97 -37.45
N GLU A 15 8.96 -40.81 -38.60
CA GLU A 15 7.77 -39.99 -38.82
C GLU A 15 6.50 -40.86 -38.78
N SER A 16 5.39 -40.19 -38.45
CA SER A 16 4.04 -40.39 -38.97
C SER A 16 3.33 -41.74 -38.81
N GLU A 17 2.13 -41.66 -38.22
CA GLU A 17 0.88 -42.37 -38.53
C GLU A 17 -0.10 -41.99 -37.39
N ASP A 18 -1.42 -41.90 -37.50
CA ASP A 18 -2.44 -41.63 -38.52
C ASP A 18 -3.77 -41.70 -37.72
N SER A 19 -4.89 -41.25 -38.30
CA SER A 19 -6.29 -41.50 -37.85
C SER A 19 -6.78 -40.78 -36.56
N ASP A 20 -8.02 -40.33 -36.41
CA ASP A 20 -9.24 -40.60 -37.17
C ASP A 20 -10.30 -39.52 -36.93
N GLU A 21 -11.24 -39.44 -37.86
CA GLU A 21 -12.35 -38.49 -37.98
C GLU A 21 -13.55 -38.83 -37.07
N GLY A 22 -14.47 -37.85 -36.92
CA GLY A 22 -15.88 -38.05 -36.50
C GLY A 22 -16.28 -37.12 -35.34
N ASP A 23 -17.44 -36.48 -35.31
CA ASP A 23 -18.62 -36.48 -36.17
C ASP A 23 -19.47 -35.24 -35.79
N GLU A 24 -20.38 -34.85 -36.68
CA GLU A 24 -21.12 -33.59 -36.71
C GLU A 24 -22.36 -33.54 -35.80
N SER A 25 -22.76 -32.29 -35.51
CA SER A 25 -24.14 -31.74 -35.40
C SER A 25 -25.18 -32.38 -34.48
N GLU A 26 -25.91 -31.53 -33.73
CA GLU A 26 -27.35 -31.31 -33.97
C GLU A 26 -27.89 -30.14 -33.12
N ASP A 27 -28.66 -29.29 -33.81
CA ASP A 27 -29.46 -28.18 -33.31
C ASP A 27 -30.66 -28.66 -32.45
N SER A 28 -31.10 -27.82 -31.51
CA SER A 28 -32.54 -27.69 -31.23
C SER A 28 -32.86 -26.31 -30.63
N ASP A 29 -33.56 -25.52 -31.43
CA ASP A 29 -34.45 -24.46 -30.96
C ASP A 29 -35.57 -25.05 -30.09
N GLU A 30 -36.07 -24.29 -29.11
CA GLU A 30 -37.48 -23.86 -29.09
C GLU A 30 -37.81 -23.01 -27.84
N SER A 31 -38.58 -21.96 -28.14
CA SER A 31 -39.10 -20.84 -27.35
C SER A 31 -40.08 -21.20 -26.21
N SER A 32 -40.19 -20.30 -25.21
CA SER A 32 -41.50 -19.90 -24.70
C SER A 32 -41.47 -18.54 -23.99
N ASP A 33 -42.32 -17.63 -24.46
CA ASP A 33 -42.71 -16.36 -23.87
C ASP A 33 -43.51 -16.55 -22.57
N SER A 34 -43.38 -15.59 -21.65
CA SER A 34 -44.50 -15.19 -20.80
C SER A 34 -44.42 -13.70 -20.43
N ASP A 35 -45.45 -12.99 -20.87
CA ASP A 35 -45.85 -11.64 -20.49
C ASP A 35 -46.14 -11.52 -18.98
N ASP A 36 -46.08 -10.31 -18.43
CA ASP A 36 -47.24 -9.57 -17.90
C ASP A 36 -46.87 -8.52 -16.82
N SER A 37 -46.90 -7.26 -17.26
CA SER A 37 -47.47 -6.03 -16.66
C SER A 37 -47.45 -5.71 -15.15
N SER A 38 -47.50 -4.37 -14.92
CA SER A 38 -47.98 -3.61 -13.74
C SER A 38 -46.87 -3.13 -12.78
N ASP A 39 -46.85 -1.91 -12.25
CA ASP A 39 -47.73 -0.76 -12.37
C ASP A 39 -47.03 0.50 -11.82
N SER A 40 -47.49 1.65 -12.31
CA SER A 40 -47.64 2.96 -11.64
C SER A 40 -46.51 3.61 -10.81
N GLU A 41 -46.23 4.83 -11.28
CA GLU A 41 -45.70 6.01 -10.59
C GLU A 41 -46.45 6.36 -9.28
N GLU A 42 -45.79 7.08 -8.37
CA GLU A 42 -46.14 8.46 -7.96
C GLU A 42 -45.67 8.85 -6.53
N SER A 43 -45.14 10.08 -6.46
CA SER A 43 -45.11 11.02 -5.31
C SER A 43 -44.16 10.70 -4.14
N SER A 44 -43.48 11.65 -3.50
CA SER A 44 -43.74 13.09 -3.35
C SER A 44 -42.46 13.87 -2.99
N ASP A 45 -42.45 15.11 -3.43
CA ASP A 45 -41.66 16.24 -2.96
C ASP A 45 -41.56 16.31 -1.42
N ASP A 46 -40.40 16.72 -0.90
CA ASP A 46 -40.39 17.66 0.24
C ASP A 46 -39.15 18.57 0.17
N ASP A 47 -39.46 19.81 -0.20
CA ASP A 47 -38.64 21.01 -0.16
C ASP A 47 -38.60 21.49 1.29
N SER A 48 -37.40 21.65 1.85
CA SER A 48 -37.23 22.41 3.09
C SER A 48 -35.94 23.19 3.03
N THR A 49 -36.02 24.24 2.21
CA THR A 49 -35.31 25.49 2.44
C THR A 49 -35.61 26.03 3.85
N SER A 50 -34.57 26.25 4.64
CA SER A 50 -34.61 27.21 5.75
C SER A 50 -33.36 28.07 5.71
N GLU A 51 -33.53 29.24 5.14
CA GLU A 51 -32.76 30.43 5.49
C GLU A 51 -33.09 30.78 6.95
N ASP A 52 -32.09 30.97 7.81
CA ASP A 52 -32.11 32.15 8.69
C ASP A 52 -30.70 32.54 9.13
N SER A 53 -30.59 33.84 9.25
CA SER A 53 -29.45 34.70 9.44
C SER A 53 -29.04 34.77 10.91
N SER A 54 -27.76 34.98 11.18
CA SER A 54 -27.36 36.08 12.07
C SER A 54 -25.85 36.32 11.97
N SER A 55 -25.54 37.50 11.43
CA SER A 55 -24.28 38.20 11.59
C SER A 55 -24.09 38.70 13.03
N ASP A 56 -22.88 39.24 13.24
CA ASP A 56 -22.53 40.37 14.12
C ASP A 56 -21.67 40.10 15.38
N GLU A 57 -20.46 40.71 15.28
CA GLU A 57 -19.64 41.40 16.27
C GLU A 57 -18.95 40.66 17.42
N SER A 58 -17.61 40.70 17.38
CA SER A 58 -16.85 41.57 18.28
C SER A 58 -15.44 41.79 17.75
N ALA A 59 -15.19 43.01 17.27
CA ALA A 59 -13.87 43.59 17.04
C ALA A 59 -13.52 44.48 18.24
N GLU A 60 -12.27 44.40 18.71
CA GLU A 60 -11.55 45.45 19.45
C GLU A 60 -10.05 45.16 19.18
N GLU A 61 -9.45 45.69 18.12
CA GLU A 61 -8.74 46.98 18.06
C GLU A 61 -7.56 47.10 19.05
N SER A 62 -6.34 47.12 18.50
CA SER A 62 -5.26 48.03 18.93
C SER A 62 -4.23 48.16 17.80
N GLU A 63 -4.38 49.26 17.04
CA GLU A 63 -3.28 49.94 16.33
C GLU A 63 -2.33 50.55 17.39
N ASP A 64 -1.11 51.04 17.16
CA ASP A 64 -0.29 51.44 16.03
C ASP A 64 1.15 51.55 16.63
N LEU A 65 2.18 51.58 15.78
CA LEU A 65 3.25 52.57 15.77
C LEU A 65 4.40 52.05 14.90
N THR A 66 4.36 52.49 13.65
CA THR A 66 5.48 52.47 12.72
C THR A 66 6.53 53.54 13.07
N SER A 67 7.78 53.32 12.67
CA SER A 67 8.67 54.29 12.00
C SER A 67 10.13 54.29 12.49
N GLU A 68 11.00 53.83 11.58
CA GLU A 68 12.30 54.42 11.21
C GLU A 68 13.46 54.44 12.21
N PHE A 69 14.55 53.74 11.86
CA PHE A 69 15.86 54.39 11.75
C PHE A 69 16.76 53.69 10.72
N SER A 70 17.29 54.49 9.79
CA SER A 70 18.11 54.13 8.65
C SER A 70 19.55 53.75 8.98
N SER A 71 20.12 52.98 8.05
CA SER A 71 21.53 52.70 7.73
C SER A 71 22.57 53.76 8.14
N SER A 72 23.76 53.27 8.52
CA SER A 72 25.03 53.94 8.20
C SER A 72 26.19 52.93 8.10
N GLU A 73 26.78 52.86 6.91
CA GLU A 73 28.06 52.24 6.54
C GLU A 73 29.29 52.92 7.17
N ASP A 74 30.39 52.15 7.22
CA ASP A 74 31.82 52.53 7.12
C ASP A 74 32.43 53.59 8.06
N VAL A 75 33.45 53.18 8.85
CA VAL A 75 34.79 53.81 8.87
C VAL A 75 35.87 52.77 9.26
N ALA A 76 36.96 52.81 8.50
CA ALA A 76 38.10 51.92 8.40
C ALA A 76 39.17 51.96 9.52
N GLU A 77 39.90 50.84 9.59
CA GLU A 77 41.37 50.67 9.57
C GLU A 77 42.30 51.67 10.32
N VAL A 78 43.12 51.14 11.24
CA VAL A 78 44.51 51.60 11.44
C VAL A 78 45.43 50.41 11.77
N ALA A 79 46.39 50.17 10.87
CA ALA A 79 47.48 49.19 11.01
C ALA A 79 48.64 49.72 11.87
N SER A 80 49.40 48.81 12.51
CA SER A 80 50.82 49.06 12.86
C SER A 80 51.68 47.78 12.84
N THR A 81 52.43 47.63 11.74
CA THR A 81 53.85 47.26 11.62
C THR A 81 54.48 46.13 12.48
N ALA A 82 54.70 45.01 11.79
CA ALA A 82 55.94 44.21 11.64
C ALA A 82 56.89 43.96 12.82
N ASP A 83 57.05 42.67 13.16
CA ASP A 83 58.38 42.08 13.32
C ASP A 83 58.43 40.74 12.57
N GLU A 84 59.51 40.55 11.83
CA GLU A 84 59.75 39.46 10.89
C GLU A 84 60.40 38.29 11.64
N THR A 85 59.75 37.13 11.67
CA THR A 85 60.44 35.88 11.97
C THR A 85 59.94 34.81 11.00
N THR A 86 60.74 34.56 9.96
CA THR A 86 60.54 33.43 9.05
C THR A 86 60.71 32.11 9.80
N VAL A 87 59.60 31.41 10.03
CA VAL A 87 59.61 29.97 10.35
C VAL A 87 58.93 29.25 9.19
N THR A 88 59.73 28.54 8.40
CA THR A 88 59.26 27.56 7.42
C THR A 88 58.63 26.40 8.18
N GLY A 89 57.30 26.30 8.15
CA GLY A 89 56.53 25.23 8.80
C GLY A 89 55.53 24.62 7.83
N THR A 90 55.74 23.34 7.53
CA THR A 90 54.99 22.43 6.66
C THR A 90 53.47 22.58 6.78
N THR A 91 52.75 22.64 5.65
CA THR A 91 51.30 22.41 5.60
C THR A 91 51.03 20.97 6.04
N THR A 92 50.66 20.77 7.30
CA THR A 92 50.05 19.52 7.75
C THR A 92 48.57 19.62 7.43
N THR A 93 48.11 18.87 6.44
CA THR A 93 46.69 18.53 6.31
C THR A 93 46.27 17.83 7.60
N VAL A 94 45.41 18.46 8.38
CA VAL A 94 44.70 17.76 9.46
C VAL A 94 43.71 16.82 8.77
N THR A 95 44.09 15.55 8.66
CA THR A 95 43.12 14.47 8.47
C THR A 95 42.31 14.42 9.77
N GLU A 96 41.04 14.84 9.73
CA GLU A 96 40.14 14.52 10.83
C GLU A 96 40.11 13.00 10.99
N ALA A 97 40.28 12.52 12.22
CA ALA A 97 40.09 11.11 12.49
C ALA A 97 38.58 10.84 12.37
N ASP A 98 38.19 9.86 11.55
CA ASP A 98 36.87 9.24 11.63
C ASP A 98 36.70 8.74 13.05
N GLN A 99 35.92 9.46 13.87
CA GLN A 99 35.68 9.09 15.26
C GLN A 99 34.59 8.02 15.27
N GLU A 100 34.97 6.81 15.67
CA GLU A 100 34.01 5.74 15.88
C GLU A 100 33.03 6.12 17.01
N ILE A 101 31.73 6.21 16.71
CA ILE A 101 30.69 6.48 17.71
C ILE A 101 30.01 5.15 18.02
N THR A 102 30.30 4.54 19.18
CA THR A 102 29.62 3.31 19.61
C THR A 102 28.64 3.57 20.76
N ALA A 103 27.47 2.92 20.71
CA ALA A 103 26.52 2.82 21.82
C ALA A 103 26.49 1.38 22.36
N THR A 104 25.97 1.16 23.57
CA THR A 104 25.77 -0.18 24.13
C THR A 104 24.29 -0.42 24.40
N THR A 105 23.72 -1.50 23.89
CA THR A 105 22.31 -1.88 24.13
C THR A 105 22.09 -2.31 25.59
N GLU A 106 20.83 -2.39 26.04
CA GLU A 106 20.50 -2.93 27.37
C GLU A 106 20.98 -4.38 27.59
N SER A 107 21.23 -5.13 26.51
CA SER A 107 21.82 -6.47 26.54
C SER A 107 23.36 -6.48 26.58
N GLY A 108 24.03 -5.32 26.57
CA GLY A 108 25.48 -5.20 26.62
C GLY A 108 26.19 -5.35 25.26
N ALA A 109 25.47 -5.31 24.14
CA ALA A 109 26.08 -5.38 22.80
C ALA A 109 26.46 -3.98 22.30
N ALA A 110 27.65 -3.85 21.71
CA ALA A 110 28.08 -2.60 21.08
C ALA A 110 27.37 -2.41 19.72
N VAL A 111 26.89 -1.18 19.47
CA VAL A 111 26.27 -0.74 18.22
C VAL A 111 27.11 0.39 17.66
N ASP A 112 27.61 0.22 16.44
CA ASP A 112 28.38 1.24 15.72
C ASP A 112 27.41 2.23 15.05
N LEU A 113 27.52 3.50 15.43
CA LEU A 113 26.75 4.64 14.95
C LEU A 113 27.61 5.59 14.10
N THR A 114 28.85 5.21 13.78
CA THR A 114 29.84 6.03 13.06
C THR A 114 29.33 6.47 11.69
N ASP A 115 28.56 5.60 11.03
CA ASP A 115 27.97 5.88 9.72
C ASP A 115 26.51 6.39 9.82
N GLY A 116 26.05 6.72 11.03
CA GLY A 116 24.65 7.12 11.24
C GLY A 116 23.70 6.01 10.82
N GLY A 117 24.02 4.75 11.18
CA GLY A 117 23.20 3.56 10.97
C GLY A 117 21.80 3.76 11.53
N SER A 118 20.96 4.38 10.72
CA SER A 118 19.58 4.68 11.04
C SER A 118 18.92 3.32 11.18
N SER A 119 18.39 3.00 12.36
CA SER A 119 17.38 1.94 12.42
C SER A 119 16.30 2.38 11.44
N ALA A 120 16.21 1.70 10.29
CA ALA A 120 15.24 2.04 9.26
C ALA A 120 13.87 1.97 9.93
N VAL A 121 13.25 3.14 10.09
CA VAL A 121 11.91 3.24 10.65
C VAL A 121 10.99 2.64 9.60
N THR A 122 10.58 1.38 9.81
CA THR A 122 9.71 0.68 8.87
C THR A 122 8.26 1.07 9.11
N GLN A 123 7.56 1.38 8.01
CA GLN A 123 6.18 1.85 8.05
C GLN A 123 5.23 0.76 7.55
N PRO A 124 4.11 0.48 8.23
CA PRO A 124 3.16 -0.51 7.75
C PRO A 124 2.51 -0.04 6.44
N LEU A 125 2.58 -0.89 5.43
CA LEU A 125 2.04 -0.67 4.09
C LEU A 125 1.20 -1.89 3.70
N ALA A 126 0.08 -1.67 3.04
CA ALA A 126 -0.61 -2.69 2.27
C ALA A 126 -0.86 -2.20 0.85
N PHE A 127 -0.75 -3.08 -0.13
CA PHE A 127 -1.07 -2.74 -1.52
C PHE A 127 -1.79 -3.90 -2.21
N ALA A 128 -2.53 -3.57 -3.27
CA ALA A 128 -3.15 -4.54 -4.14
C ALA A 128 -2.99 -4.17 -5.61
N LEU A 129 -2.80 -5.20 -6.42
CA LEU A 129 -2.71 -5.21 -7.87
C LEU A 129 -3.59 -6.38 -8.35
N SER A 130 -3.91 -6.43 -9.65
CA SER A 130 -4.72 -7.53 -10.19
C SER A 130 -4.09 -8.89 -9.86
N GLY A 131 -4.75 -9.68 -9.01
CA GLY A 131 -4.31 -11.00 -8.57
C GLY A 131 -3.25 -11.01 -7.47
N LEU A 132 -2.95 -9.86 -6.85
CA LEU A 132 -1.96 -9.75 -5.77
C LEU A 132 -2.46 -8.81 -4.68
N THR A 133 -2.35 -9.24 -3.43
CA THR A 133 -2.54 -8.39 -2.25
C THR A 133 -1.47 -8.71 -1.22
N GLU A 134 -0.77 -7.69 -0.74
CA GLU A 134 0.31 -7.83 0.24
C GLU A 134 0.20 -6.78 1.33
N SER A 135 0.67 -7.13 2.53
CA SER A 135 0.93 -6.17 3.60
C SER A 135 2.25 -6.50 4.28
N GLY A 136 2.99 -5.47 4.67
CA GLY A 136 4.30 -5.63 5.27
C GLY A 136 4.76 -4.37 5.98
N ASN A 137 5.87 -4.50 6.70
CA ASN A 137 6.61 -3.34 7.17
C ASN A 137 7.56 -2.91 6.04
N SER A 138 7.22 -1.81 5.38
CA SER A 138 8.00 -1.27 4.27
C SER A 138 9.30 -0.64 4.80
N PRO A 139 10.48 -1.02 4.29
CA PRO A 139 11.75 -0.46 4.72
C PRO A 139 12.00 0.95 4.17
N SER A 140 11.32 1.35 3.10
CA SER A 140 11.35 2.71 2.58
C SER A 140 10.02 3.07 1.94
N VAL A 141 9.61 4.32 2.18
CA VAL A 141 8.39 4.91 1.65
C VAL A 141 8.73 6.32 1.16
N GLU A 142 8.34 6.62 -0.06
CA GLU A 142 8.53 7.92 -0.69
C GLU A 142 7.17 8.58 -0.89
N THR A 143 7.05 9.83 -0.47
CA THR A 143 5.83 10.61 -0.65
C THR A 143 6.13 11.94 -1.33
N ASP A 144 5.18 12.44 -2.12
CA ASP A 144 5.25 13.79 -2.67
C ASP A 144 4.96 14.87 -1.60
N THR A 145 4.99 16.15 -2.00
CA THR A 145 4.68 17.28 -1.09
C THR A 145 3.24 17.25 -0.56
N GLY A 146 2.30 16.61 -1.28
CA GLY A 146 0.93 16.38 -0.85
C GLY A 146 0.80 15.21 0.13
N GLY A 147 1.89 14.46 0.35
CA GLY A 147 1.90 13.26 1.18
C GLY A 147 1.34 12.03 0.50
N ASN A 148 1.16 12.04 -0.82
CA ASN A 148 0.74 10.87 -1.61
C ASN A 148 1.92 9.93 -1.79
N LEU A 149 1.66 8.63 -1.77
CA LEU A 149 2.68 7.62 -2.04
C LEU A 149 3.16 7.73 -3.50
N VAL A 150 4.47 7.83 -3.70
CA VAL A 150 5.12 7.85 -5.03
C VAL A 150 6.16 6.74 -5.20
N GLY A 151 6.56 6.10 -4.10
CA GLY A 151 7.43 4.94 -4.13
C GLY A 151 7.43 4.19 -2.81
N PHE A 152 7.71 2.89 -2.83
CA PHE A 152 7.85 2.08 -1.63
C PHE A 152 8.67 0.83 -1.89
N GLN A 153 9.15 0.20 -0.82
CA GLN A 153 9.75 -1.13 -0.86
C GLN A 153 8.84 -2.16 -0.18
N SER A 154 8.67 -3.32 -0.81
CA SER A 154 8.09 -4.52 -0.20
C SER A 154 9.19 -5.56 0.00
N GLY A 155 9.22 -6.20 1.16
CA GLY A 155 10.08 -7.35 1.38
C GLY A 155 9.41 -8.58 0.79
N SER A 156 9.85 -9.04 -0.38
CA SER A 156 9.36 -10.30 -0.94
C SER A 156 10.25 -11.44 -0.47
N SER A 157 9.66 -12.46 0.15
CA SER A 157 10.33 -13.76 0.27
C SER A 157 10.10 -14.50 -1.04
N SER A 158 11.11 -14.57 -1.91
CA SER A 158 11.03 -15.41 -3.10
C SER A 158 10.79 -16.86 -2.69
N THR A 159 9.58 -17.37 -2.93
CA THR A 159 9.29 -18.81 -2.88
C THR A 159 9.67 -19.45 -4.22
N THR A 160 10.95 -19.36 -4.60
CA THR A 160 11.48 -20.39 -5.49
C THR A 160 11.54 -21.67 -4.68
N ASP A 161 10.75 -22.68 -5.08
CA ASP A 161 10.63 -24.04 -4.54
C ASP A 161 11.97 -24.79 -4.48
N ASP A 162 12.89 -24.33 -3.65
CA ASP A 162 14.07 -25.09 -3.27
C ASP A 162 14.28 -24.98 -1.77
N ALA A 163 13.56 -25.83 -1.04
CA ALA A 163 13.64 -25.99 0.41
C ALA A 163 15.04 -26.43 0.92
N THR A 164 16.06 -26.47 0.05
CA THR A 164 17.43 -26.85 0.41
C THR A 164 18.42 -25.70 0.48
N ASN A 165 18.06 -24.48 0.05
CA ASN A 165 18.91 -23.30 0.19
C ASN A 165 18.09 -22.13 0.73
N GLY A 166 18.50 -21.57 1.87
CA GLY A 166 17.70 -20.60 2.63
C GLY A 166 17.09 -19.50 1.76
N SER A 167 15.81 -19.19 2.01
CA SER A 167 15.11 -18.07 1.36
C SER A 167 15.94 -16.80 1.47
N THR A 168 16.47 -16.32 0.34
CA THR A 168 17.06 -14.98 0.28
C THR A 168 15.89 -14.01 0.14
N ALA A 169 15.63 -13.21 1.17
CA ALA A 169 14.65 -12.15 1.08
C ALA A 169 15.07 -11.17 -0.03
N THR A 170 14.23 -11.02 -1.05
CA THR A 170 14.46 -10.11 -2.17
C THR A 170 13.60 -8.87 -1.94
N THR A 171 14.23 -7.72 -1.78
CA THR A 171 13.50 -6.45 -1.71
C THR A 171 13.01 -6.07 -3.11
N VAL A 172 11.71 -5.80 -3.22
CA VAL A 172 11.08 -5.29 -4.44
C VAL A 172 10.73 -3.82 -4.20
N SER A 173 11.20 -2.93 -5.06
CA SER A 173 10.82 -1.51 -5.00
C SER A 173 9.75 -1.21 -6.05
N TYR A 174 8.81 -0.35 -5.72
CA TYR A 174 7.80 0.16 -6.62
C TYR A 174 7.94 1.68 -6.69
N ALA A 175 7.82 2.24 -7.89
CA ALA A 175 7.79 3.68 -8.10
C ALA A 175 6.63 4.04 -9.05
N ILE A 176 6.02 5.19 -8.84
CA ILE A 176 4.82 5.61 -9.57
C ILE A 176 5.09 5.86 -11.07
N GLY A 177 6.34 6.18 -11.44
CA GLY A 177 6.73 6.41 -12.83
C GLY A 177 5.93 7.54 -13.47
N THR A 178 5.22 7.24 -14.56
CA THR A 178 4.34 8.19 -15.27
C THR A 178 2.87 8.05 -14.88
N ALA A 179 2.52 7.10 -13.99
CA ALA A 179 1.16 6.96 -13.50
C ALA A 179 0.75 8.16 -12.63
N SER A 180 -0.56 8.34 -12.50
CA SER A 180 -1.18 9.39 -11.71
C SER A 180 -1.82 8.83 -10.45
N THR A 181 -1.92 9.68 -9.42
CA THR A 181 -2.60 9.32 -8.16
C THR A 181 -4.08 9.71 -8.22
N PHE A 182 -4.94 8.76 -7.87
CA PHE A 182 -6.39 8.91 -7.73
C PHE A 182 -6.86 8.49 -6.34
N ASN A 183 -8.05 8.97 -5.97
CA ASN A 183 -8.70 8.70 -4.67
C ASN A 183 -7.76 8.85 -3.46
N ALA A 184 -6.79 9.76 -3.55
CA ALA A 184 -5.88 10.03 -2.44
C ALA A 184 -6.67 10.62 -1.26
N GLY A 185 -6.43 10.08 -0.07
CA GLY A 185 -7.05 10.56 1.14
C GLY A 185 -6.21 10.28 2.37
N ASN A 186 -6.59 10.94 3.47
CA ASN A 186 -6.01 10.74 4.78
C ASN A 186 -7.10 10.77 5.84
N ASP A 187 -7.00 9.89 6.83
CA ASP A 187 -7.87 9.92 8.00
C ASP A 187 -7.20 10.76 9.08
N SER A 188 -7.91 11.75 9.61
CA SER A 188 -7.36 12.69 10.59
C SER A 188 -7.21 12.08 11.99
N VAL A 189 -7.92 10.98 12.27
CA VAL A 189 -7.90 10.30 13.57
C VAL A 189 -6.72 9.34 13.66
N THR A 190 -6.52 8.53 12.63
CA THR A 190 -5.53 7.44 12.59
C THR A 190 -4.29 7.80 11.77
N SER A 191 -4.31 8.92 11.04
CA SER A 191 -3.23 9.32 10.11
C SER A 191 -2.95 8.31 8.99
N VAL A 192 -3.83 7.33 8.77
CA VAL A 192 -3.76 6.42 7.62
C VAL A 192 -3.96 7.22 6.35
N LYS A 193 -3.10 6.97 5.37
CA LYS A 193 -3.24 7.49 4.02
C LYS A 193 -3.57 6.37 3.07
N TRP A 194 -4.29 6.69 2.00
CA TRP A 194 -4.61 5.75 0.95
C TRP A 194 -4.63 6.44 -0.40
N GLY A 195 -4.62 5.64 -1.44
CA GLY A 195 -4.81 6.11 -2.80
C GLY A 195 -4.62 4.99 -3.80
N ARG A 196 -4.64 5.38 -5.07
CA ARG A 196 -4.52 4.48 -6.20
C ARG A 196 -3.61 5.08 -7.26
N TRP A 197 -2.64 4.33 -7.76
CA TRP A 197 -1.92 4.66 -8.98
C TRP A 197 -2.66 4.09 -10.18
N SER A 198 -2.91 4.91 -11.20
CA SER A 198 -3.53 4.50 -12.47
C SER A 198 -3.14 5.48 -13.60
N GLU A 199 -3.60 5.23 -14.81
CA GLU A 199 -3.37 6.09 -15.99
C GLU A 199 -1.88 6.37 -16.26
N GLY A 200 -1.10 5.33 -16.54
CA GLY A 200 0.30 5.47 -16.93
C GLY A 200 1.10 4.19 -16.69
N VAL A 201 2.41 4.34 -16.52
CA VAL A 201 3.33 3.21 -16.29
C VAL A 201 4.07 3.42 -14.98
N ALA A 202 3.85 2.51 -14.04
CA ALA A 202 4.65 2.39 -12.82
C ALA A 202 5.88 1.51 -13.08
N GLU A 203 6.84 1.56 -12.16
CA GLU A 203 8.07 0.77 -12.23
C GLU A 203 8.11 -0.20 -11.07
N GLN A 204 8.47 -1.45 -11.37
CA GLN A 204 8.81 -2.46 -10.37
C GLN A 204 10.30 -2.77 -10.53
N ILE A 205 11.04 -2.71 -9.43
CA ILE A 205 12.49 -2.88 -9.41
C ILE A 205 12.81 -4.05 -8.50
N VAL A 206 13.28 -5.13 -9.10
CA VAL A 206 13.74 -6.33 -8.39
C VAL A 206 15.26 -6.37 -8.52
N GLU A 207 15.95 -6.20 -7.39
CA GLU A 207 17.41 -6.06 -7.34
C GLU A 207 17.91 -4.90 -8.22
N SER A 208 18.47 -5.21 -9.41
CA SER A 208 18.94 -4.23 -10.39
C SER A 208 18.16 -4.26 -11.71
N SER A 209 17.05 -5.01 -11.75
CA SER A 209 16.20 -5.14 -12.93
C SER A 209 14.93 -4.31 -12.75
N THR A 210 14.67 -3.40 -13.68
CA THR A 210 13.44 -2.61 -13.72
C THR A 210 12.48 -3.19 -14.76
N SER A 211 11.27 -3.55 -14.32
CA SER A 211 10.12 -3.89 -15.15
C SER A 211 9.10 -2.76 -15.13
N GLN A 212 8.35 -2.63 -16.23
CA GLN A 212 7.25 -1.69 -16.34
C GLN A 212 5.94 -2.37 -15.94
N LEU A 213 5.15 -1.67 -15.14
CA LEU A 213 3.80 -2.04 -14.77
C LEU A 213 2.84 -1.08 -15.47
N ASP A 214 2.23 -1.53 -16.56
CA ASP A 214 1.22 -0.75 -17.28
C ASP A 214 -0.06 -0.67 -16.46
N LEU A 215 -0.46 0.55 -16.10
CA LEU A 215 -1.65 0.88 -15.33
C LEU A 215 -2.68 1.67 -16.15
N SER A 216 -2.61 1.62 -17.48
CA SER A 216 -3.58 2.29 -18.37
C SER A 216 -4.98 1.66 -18.34
N GLY A 217 -5.09 0.38 -17.98
CA GLY A 217 -6.35 -0.35 -17.81
C GLY A 217 -6.43 -1.13 -16.49
N SER A 218 -5.58 -0.78 -15.52
CA SER A 218 -5.51 -1.41 -14.21
C SER A 218 -5.03 -0.40 -13.17
N SER A 219 -4.97 -0.81 -11.91
CA SER A 219 -4.50 0.08 -10.85
C SER A 219 -3.70 -0.63 -9.79
N LEU A 220 -2.81 0.13 -9.13
CA LEU A 220 -2.18 -0.23 -7.87
C LEU A 220 -2.89 0.53 -6.75
N HIS A 221 -3.56 -0.18 -5.86
CA HIS A 221 -4.18 0.40 -4.67
C HIS A 221 -3.25 0.28 -3.49
N TRP A 222 -3.21 1.30 -2.64
CA TRP A 222 -2.30 1.30 -1.49
C TRP A 222 -2.93 1.93 -0.26
N ILE A 223 -2.47 1.44 0.88
CA ILE A 223 -2.69 1.95 2.23
C ILE A 223 -1.30 2.17 2.84
N LEU A 224 -1.10 3.33 3.42
CA LEU A 224 0.07 3.68 4.22
C LEU A 224 -0.38 4.07 5.62
N ALA A 225 -0.13 3.21 6.59
CA ALA A 225 -0.39 3.51 7.99
C ALA A 225 0.79 4.30 8.59
N PRO A 226 0.61 5.17 9.59
CA PRO A 226 1.71 5.94 10.18
C PRO A 226 2.76 5.04 10.83
N THR A 227 3.97 5.58 10.96
CA THR A 227 4.93 5.00 11.91
C THR A 227 4.45 5.29 13.32
N GLU A 228 4.37 4.24 14.14
CA GLU A 228 4.02 4.34 15.55
C GLU A 228 4.73 3.25 16.36
N ASP A 229 4.88 3.52 17.66
CA ASP A 229 5.39 2.54 18.61
C ASP A 229 4.35 1.45 18.84
N LEU A 230 4.78 0.20 18.71
CA LEU A 230 3.92 -0.94 19.02
C LEU A 230 3.81 -1.13 20.53
N PRO A 231 2.66 -1.61 21.03
CA PRO A 231 2.50 -1.90 22.44
C PRO A 231 3.47 -3.01 22.85
N THR A 232 4.07 -2.85 24.04
CA THR A 232 5.03 -3.81 24.61
C THR A 232 4.36 -5.03 25.24
N GLN A 233 3.03 -5.00 25.38
CA GLN A 233 2.21 -6.08 25.91
C GLN A 233 1.28 -6.60 24.82
N GLU A 234 0.90 -7.87 24.95
CA GLU A 234 -0.11 -8.47 24.07
C GLU A 234 -1.44 -7.73 24.18
N ILE A 235 -1.99 -7.36 23.03
CA ILE A 235 -3.32 -6.77 22.92
C ILE A 235 -4.33 -7.90 22.99
N THR A 236 -5.37 -7.74 23.81
CA THR A 236 -6.46 -8.73 23.92
C THR A 236 -7.81 -8.03 23.85
N GLY A 237 -8.83 -8.75 23.41
CA GLY A 237 -10.20 -8.25 23.22
C GLY A 237 -10.67 -8.28 21.77
N THR A 238 -11.87 -7.76 21.56
CA THR A 238 -12.53 -7.70 20.24
C THR A 238 -12.90 -6.27 19.90
N ALA A 239 -12.76 -5.89 18.64
CA ALA A 239 -13.17 -4.59 18.13
C ALA A 239 -13.86 -4.73 16.77
N SER A 240 -14.86 -3.88 16.55
CA SER A 240 -15.47 -3.65 15.25
C SER A 240 -14.95 -2.35 14.67
N TYR A 241 -14.78 -2.31 13.36
CA TYR A 241 -14.29 -1.16 12.62
C TYR A 241 -15.22 -0.86 11.45
N VAL A 242 -15.54 0.42 11.27
CA VAL A 242 -16.44 0.94 10.23
C VAL A 242 -15.66 1.68 9.16
N LEU A 243 -16.12 1.57 7.92
CA LEU A 243 -15.51 2.22 6.76
C LEU A 243 -15.53 3.75 6.89
N VAL A 244 -14.39 4.39 6.70
CA VAL A 244 -14.22 5.86 6.71
C VAL A 244 -13.56 6.42 5.46
N GLY A 245 -12.93 5.56 4.65
CA GLY A 245 -12.31 5.96 3.40
C GLY A 245 -12.05 4.77 2.50
N ASN A 246 -11.99 5.00 1.20
CA ASN A 246 -11.70 3.96 0.22
C ASN A 246 -11.11 4.54 -1.07
N THR A 247 -10.62 3.63 -1.89
CA THR A 247 -10.41 3.87 -3.32
C THR A 247 -11.58 3.28 -4.09
N ASP A 248 -11.88 3.81 -5.28
CA ASP A 248 -12.88 3.19 -6.14
C ASP A 248 -12.32 1.85 -6.64
N PRO A 249 -13.00 0.70 -6.44
CA PRO A 249 -12.47 -0.59 -6.89
C PRO A 249 -12.21 -0.58 -8.41
N THR A 250 -11.15 -1.25 -8.87
CA THR A 250 -10.90 -1.39 -10.31
C THR A 250 -10.73 -2.85 -10.71
N ASP A 251 -11.17 -3.18 -11.92
CA ASP A 251 -10.95 -4.51 -12.49
C ASP A 251 -9.77 -4.55 -13.46
N ASN A 252 -9.39 -5.77 -13.86
CA ASN A 252 -8.35 -6.03 -14.86
C ASN A 252 -8.78 -5.72 -16.32
N GLN A 253 -9.92 -5.06 -16.53
CA GLN A 253 -10.42 -4.61 -17.84
C GLN A 253 -10.54 -3.08 -17.92
N GLY A 254 -10.13 -2.36 -16.87
CA GLY A 254 -10.17 -0.90 -16.79
C GLY A 254 -11.52 -0.34 -16.35
N ASN A 255 -12.45 -1.17 -15.89
CA ASN A 255 -13.68 -0.67 -15.27
C ASN A 255 -13.37 -0.13 -13.87
N ILE A 256 -14.06 0.96 -13.51
CA ILE A 256 -14.01 1.56 -12.18
C ILE A 256 -15.38 1.37 -11.53
N GLY A 257 -15.39 0.82 -10.34
CA GLY A 257 -16.57 0.52 -9.55
C GLY A 257 -16.79 1.49 -8.40
N VAL A 258 -17.68 1.09 -7.48
CA VAL A 258 -17.95 1.79 -6.22
C VAL A 258 -17.93 0.76 -5.10
N LEU A 259 -17.18 1.03 -4.04
CA LEU A 259 -17.27 0.26 -2.81
C LEU A 259 -18.54 0.68 -2.07
N GLY A 260 -19.48 -0.25 -1.91
CA GLY A 260 -20.77 0.03 -1.27
C GLY A 260 -20.67 -0.04 0.25
N SER A 261 -20.19 -1.17 0.77
CA SER A 261 -19.95 -1.36 2.21
C SER A 261 -18.72 -2.22 2.46
N ALA A 262 -18.13 -2.01 3.64
CA ALA A 262 -17.03 -2.80 4.15
C ALA A 262 -17.08 -2.80 5.67
N ASP A 263 -16.94 -3.99 6.27
CA ASP A 263 -16.90 -4.16 7.73
C ASP A 263 -15.70 -5.02 8.10
N LEU A 264 -15.00 -4.62 9.16
CA LEU A 264 -13.85 -5.36 9.68
C LEU A 264 -14.05 -5.61 11.18
N MET A 265 -13.93 -6.88 11.58
CA MET A 265 -13.98 -7.28 12.99
C MET A 265 -12.69 -7.99 13.36
N ALA A 266 -12.06 -7.55 14.44
CA ALA A 266 -10.82 -8.14 14.93
C ALA A 266 -11.03 -8.76 16.31
N ASN A 267 -10.48 -9.95 16.52
CA ASN A 267 -10.34 -10.57 17.82
C ASN A 267 -8.85 -10.76 18.10
N PHE A 268 -8.28 -9.84 18.89
CA PHE A 268 -6.87 -9.83 19.25
C PHE A 268 -6.54 -10.94 20.25
N THR A 269 -7.52 -11.46 21.00
CA THR A 269 -7.31 -12.61 21.89
C THR A 269 -7.05 -13.90 21.11
N THR A 270 -7.73 -14.08 19.97
CA THR A 270 -7.56 -15.25 19.10
C THR A 270 -6.69 -14.97 17.88
N SER A 271 -6.17 -13.75 17.74
CA SER A 271 -5.41 -13.27 16.58
C SER A 271 -6.14 -13.50 15.25
N THR A 272 -7.46 -13.30 15.21
CA THR A 272 -8.27 -13.49 14.01
C THR A 272 -8.91 -12.19 13.56
N VAL A 273 -9.09 -12.05 12.26
CA VAL A 273 -9.84 -10.94 11.66
C VAL A 273 -10.89 -11.50 10.70
N THR A 274 -12.08 -10.92 10.70
CA THR A 274 -13.16 -11.25 9.77
C THR A 274 -13.49 -10.00 8.98
N ASN A 275 -13.68 -10.14 7.67
CA ASN A 275 -14.02 -9.04 6.80
C ASN A 275 -15.22 -9.39 5.91
N HIS A 276 -16.04 -8.37 5.67
CA HIS A 276 -17.13 -8.39 4.70
C HIS A 276 -16.98 -7.20 3.76
N LEU A 277 -17.22 -7.42 2.46
CA LEU A 277 -17.23 -6.38 1.44
C LEU A 277 -18.45 -6.53 0.54
N GLN A 278 -18.98 -5.40 0.09
CA GLN A 278 -19.90 -5.30 -1.04
C GLN A 278 -19.46 -4.17 -1.97
N LEU A 279 -19.36 -4.45 -3.26
CA LEU A 279 -19.03 -3.46 -4.28
C LEU A 279 -19.84 -3.65 -5.55
N GLY A 280 -19.99 -2.58 -6.31
CA GLY A 280 -20.60 -2.60 -7.64
C GLY A 280 -19.57 -2.23 -8.70
N ILE A 281 -19.44 -3.03 -9.76
CA ILE A 281 -18.53 -2.75 -10.88
C ILE A 281 -19.04 -3.41 -12.15
N ASN A 282 -18.95 -2.72 -13.28
CA ASN A 282 -19.38 -3.23 -14.59
C ASN A 282 -20.79 -3.88 -14.56
N ASN A 283 -21.75 -3.17 -13.96
CA ASN A 283 -23.15 -3.61 -13.78
C ASN A 283 -23.35 -4.90 -12.97
N GLN A 284 -22.35 -5.36 -12.22
CA GLN A 284 -22.42 -6.52 -11.34
C GLN A 284 -22.23 -6.10 -9.88
N VAL A 285 -22.89 -6.81 -8.97
CA VAL A 285 -22.70 -6.68 -7.52
C VAL A 285 -21.85 -7.83 -7.02
N TRP A 286 -20.73 -7.49 -6.40
CA TRP A 286 -19.82 -8.43 -5.77
C TRP A 286 -19.98 -8.37 -4.26
N THR A 287 -20.09 -9.54 -3.64
CA THR A 287 -20.07 -9.67 -2.18
C THR A 287 -19.00 -10.67 -1.78
N ALA A 288 -18.20 -10.32 -0.78
CA ALA A 288 -17.14 -11.16 -0.27
C ALA A 288 -17.18 -11.25 1.26
N SER A 289 -16.92 -12.43 1.81
CA SER A 289 -16.72 -12.63 3.24
C SER A 289 -15.62 -13.64 3.49
N GLY A 290 -14.76 -13.32 4.45
CA GLY A 290 -13.53 -14.05 4.70
C GLY A 290 -12.98 -13.84 6.09
N ASP A 291 -12.04 -14.72 6.43
CA ASP A 291 -11.31 -14.69 7.68
C ASP A 291 -9.81 -14.64 7.41
N GLY A 292 -9.08 -14.07 8.36
CA GLY A 292 -7.65 -13.87 8.30
C GLY A 292 -7.00 -13.99 9.67
N GLN A 293 -5.69 -13.81 9.69
CA GLN A 293 -4.88 -13.89 10.90
C GLN A 293 -4.21 -12.54 11.16
N ILE A 294 -4.09 -12.20 12.44
CA ILE A 294 -3.39 -11.02 12.92
C ILE A 294 -1.97 -11.45 13.32
N THR A 295 -0.97 -10.78 12.75
CA THR A 295 0.43 -10.94 13.10
C THR A 295 0.98 -9.60 13.54
N THR A 296 1.11 -9.40 14.85
CA THR A 296 1.47 -8.10 15.46
C THR A 296 0.48 -7.00 15.07
N ARG A 297 0.90 -6.01 14.28
CA ARG A 297 0.02 -4.97 13.71
C ARG A 297 -0.53 -5.29 12.33
N LEU A 298 0.04 -6.28 11.64
CA LEU A 298 -0.37 -6.65 10.29
C LEU A 298 -1.46 -7.72 10.34
N PHE A 299 -2.24 -7.82 9.28
CA PHE A 299 -3.18 -8.92 9.10
C PHE A 299 -3.32 -9.28 7.64
N SER A 300 -3.66 -10.54 7.38
CA SER A 300 -4.01 -11.01 6.04
C SER A 300 -4.95 -12.21 6.12
N GLY A 301 -5.74 -12.41 5.07
CA GLY A 301 -6.74 -13.46 5.02
C GLY A 301 -7.22 -13.77 3.61
N LEU A 302 -8.14 -14.72 3.55
CA LEU A 302 -8.76 -15.16 2.30
C LEU A 302 -10.28 -14.98 2.39
N TYR A 303 -10.90 -14.62 1.28
CA TYR A 303 -12.34 -14.67 1.14
C TYR A 303 -12.78 -16.11 0.89
N SER A 304 -13.38 -16.72 1.91
CA SER A 304 -13.97 -18.07 1.83
C SER A 304 -15.25 -18.08 1.01
N THR A 305 -15.87 -16.91 0.86
CA THR A 305 -17.04 -16.70 0.00
C THR A 305 -16.83 -15.46 -0.85
N VAL A 306 -16.95 -15.62 -2.16
CA VAL A 306 -17.10 -14.51 -3.11
C VAL A 306 -18.24 -14.88 -4.06
N ALA A 307 -19.19 -13.96 -4.19
CA ALA A 307 -20.36 -14.12 -5.04
C ALA A 307 -20.55 -12.90 -5.95
N VAL A 308 -20.98 -13.17 -7.18
CA VAL A 308 -21.27 -12.18 -8.22
C VAL A 308 -22.75 -12.29 -8.55
N ASP A 309 -23.51 -11.21 -8.33
CA ASP A 309 -24.96 -11.18 -8.48
C ASP A 309 -25.66 -12.36 -7.75
N GLY A 310 -25.14 -12.70 -6.57
CA GLY A 310 -25.61 -13.82 -5.73
C GLY A 310 -25.09 -15.20 -6.12
N SER A 311 -24.39 -15.34 -7.24
CA SER A 311 -23.77 -16.61 -7.66
C SER A 311 -22.40 -16.79 -7.03
N SER A 312 -22.26 -17.80 -6.17
CA SER A 312 -20.98 -18.13 -5.51
C SER A 312 -19.99 -18.82 -6.45
N GLY A 313 -18.70 -18.76 -6.13
CA GLY A 313 -17.66 -19.48 -6.85
C GLY A 313 -16.38 -18.68 -7.09
N GLY A 314 -16.35 -17.41 -6.65
CA GLY A 314 -15.13 -16.63 -6.66
C GLY A 314 -14.22 -16.95 -5.48
N THR A 315 -13.04 -16.35 -5.53
CA THR A 315 -12.00 -16.38 -4.49
C THR A 315 -11.49 -14.97 -4.26
N GLY A 316 -10.66 -14.79 -3.24
CA GLY A 316 -9.98 -13.53 -3.05
C GLY A 316 -9.12 -13.52 -1.81
N SER A 317 -8.40 -12.43 -1.62
CA SER A 317 -7.55 -12.20 -0.47
C SER A 317 -7.64 -10.76 0.00
N PHE A 318 -7.26 -10.53 1.24
CA PHE A 318 -7.12 -9.19 1.81
C PHE A 318 -5.90 -9.14 2.73
N ALA A 319 -5.30 -7.97 2.83
CA ALA A 319 -4.17 -7.72 3.72
C ALA A 319 -4.18 -6.27 4.19
N GLY A 320 -3.58 -6.01 5.35
CA GLY A 320 -3.67 -4.70 5.96
C GLY A 320 -2.85 -4.52 7.21
N ALA A 321 -3.04 -3.37 7.83
CA ALA A 321 -2.42 -3.03 9.10
C ALA A 321 -3.42 -2.33 10.01
N PHE A 322 -3.42 -2.70 11.28
CA PHE A 322 -4.01 -1.92 12.35
C PHE A 322 -3.11 -0.73 12.68
N THR A 323 -3.73 0.31 13.25
CA THR A 323 -3.04 1.54 13.61
C THR A 323 -3.66 2.23 14.81
N ASN A 324 -3.01 3.31 15.27
CA ASN A 324 -3.38 4.11 16.42
C ASN A 324 -3.40 3.23 17.67
N PHE A 325 -2.26 2.55 17.89
CA PHE A 325 -2.06 1.70 19.05
C PHE A 325 -1.87 2.54 20.30
N SER A 326 -2.37 2.03 21.42
CA SER A 326 -2.00 2.54 22.74
C SER A 326 -1.72 1.37 23.67
N SER A 327 -1.02 1.63 24.78
CA SER A 327 -0.70 0.60 25.77
C SER A 327 -1.90 0.09 26.56
N THR A 328 -3.07 0.73 26.44
CA THR A 328 -4.25 0.45 27.26
C THR A 328 -5.53 0.24 26.46
N THR A 329 -5.51 0.41 25.14
CA THR A 329 -6.70 0.28 24.28
C THR A 329 -6.41 -0.57 23.06
N LEU A 330 -7.44 -1.18 22.50
CA LEU A 330 -7.39 -1.78 21.17
C LEU A 330 -6.98 -0.72 20.12
N PRO A 331 -6.48 -1.14 18.94
CA PRO A 331 -6.09 -0.21 17.88
C PRO A 331 -7.27 0.66 17.44
N GLY A 332 -7.03 1.96 17.24
CA GLY A 332 -8.05 2.93 16.89
C GLY A 332 -8.50 2.89 15.43
N GLY A 333 -7.74 2.25 14.54
CA GLY A 333 -8.14 2.07 13.15
C GLY A 333 -7.42 0.94 12.43
N ALA A 334 -7.74 0.79 11.16
CA ALA A 334 -7.13 -0.17 10.26
C ALA A 334 -7.18 0.34 8.83
N GLY A 335 -6.19 -0.03 8.02
CA GLY A 335 -6.28 0.08 6.56
C GLY A 335 -6.05 -1.28 5.93
N MET A 336 -6.77 -1.56 4.86
CA MET A 336 -6.79 -2.85 4.18
C MET A 336 -6.81 -2.66 2.66
N THR A 337 -6.11 -3.54 1.95
CA THR A 337 -6.29 -3.77 0.53
C THR A 337 -6.88 -5.15 0.29
N TYR A 338 -7.55 -5.32 -0.85
CA TYR A 338 -8.21 -6.57 -1.22
C TYR A 338 -8.08 -6.83 -2.72
N ASP A 339 -8.16 -8.11 -3.08
CA ASP A 339 -8.28 -8.62 -4.44
C ASP A 339 -9.32 -9.74 -4.47
N LEU A 340 -10.29 -9.64 -5.38
CA LEU A 340 -11.37 -10.60 -5.60
C LEU A 340 -11.27 -11.13 -7.02
N SER A 341 -11.57 -12.41 -7.21
CA SER A 341 -11.56 -13.06 -8.51
C SER A 341 -12.77 -13.97 -8.70
N ASN A 342 -13.29 -14.03 -9.93
CA ASN A 342 -14.18 -15.11 -10.36
C ASN A 342 -13.48 -16.08 -11.34
N GLY A 343 -12.15 -16.04 -11.41
CA GLY A 343 -11.32 -16.80 -12.35
C GLY A 343 -11.09 -16.13 -13.70
N THR A 344 -11.88 -15.10 -14.06
CA THR A 344 -11.68 -14.31 -15.29
C THR A 344 -11.42 -12.84 -14.95
N ILE A 345 -12.27 -12.27 -14.11
CA ILE A 345 -12.19 -10.89 -13.67
C ILE A 345 -11.52 -10.85 -12.31
N ASN A 346 -10.52 -9.98 -12.17
CA ASN A 346 -9.92 -9.65 -10.88
C ASN A 346 -10.27 -8.20 -10.54
N ILE A 347 -10.75 -7.97 -9.32
CA ILE A 347 -11.13 -6.66 -8.80
C ILE A 347 -10.30 -6.40 -7.56
N ASN A 348 -9.62 -5.26 -7.52
CA ASN A 348 -8.85 -4.85 -6.35
C ASN A 348 -9.27 -3.47 -5.86
N GLY A 349 -8.91 -3.20 -4.61
CA GLY A 349 -9.25 -1.97 -3.94
C GLY A 349 -8.55 -1.80 -2.60
N ALA A 350 -8.81 -0.65 -2.00
CA ALA A 350 -8.35 -0.29 -0.67
C ALA A 350 -9.50 0.31 0.14
N ALA A 351 -9.54 0.00 1.44
CA ALA A 351 -10.50 0.46 2.41
C ALA A 351 -9.80 0.84 3.72
N VAL A 352 -10.28 1.91 4.37
CA VAL A 352 -9.77 2.43 5.64
C VAL A 352 -10.92 2.47 6.63
N PHE A 353 -10.63 2.07 7.86
CA PHE A 353 -11.62 1.87 8.91
C PHE A 353 -11.19 2.55 10.19
N ASN A 354 -12.17 3.12 10.90
CA ASN A 354 -12.00 3.57 12.28
C ASN A 354 -12.73 2.60 13.21
N ARG A 355 -12.18 2.40 14.41
CA ARG A 355 -12.82 1.57 15.42
C ARG A 355 -14.17 2.21 15.79
N SER A 356 -15.23 1.42 15.78
CA SER A 356 -16.54 1.88 16.23
C SER A 356 -16.50 2.17 17.72
N ASP A 357 -17.04 3.31 18.13
CA ASP A 357 -17.35 3.57 19.52
C ASP A 357 -18.62 2.79 19.88
N ASP A 358 -18.53 1.87 20.83
CA ASP A 358 -19.67 1.16 21.44
C ASP A 358 -20.27 2.01 22.57
#